data_AF-A0A653D5L5-F1
#
_entry.id   AF-A0A653D5L5-F1
#
_cell.length_a   1.000
_cell.length_b   1.000
_cell.length_c   1.000
_cell.angle_alpha   90.00
_cell.angle_beta   90.00
_cell.angle_gamma   90.00
#
_symmetry.space_group_name_H-M   'P 1'
#
loop_
_entity.id
_entity.type
_entity.pdbx_description
1 polymer ?
#
loop_
_entity_poly.entity_id
_entity_poly.type
_entity_poly.pdbx_seq_one_letter_code
_entity_poly.pdbx_strand_id
1 'polypeptide(L)'
;RKIFGTILAFWLGRTPDCAGYYDNVLCSTLDVYSTILQELLPTPAKTHYTFNLRDLSKVFQGVLMFDPESLTGLNEMLRLWYHECCRVFQDRLVNDEDREWFDSLLRTKIEEYYGTNPKEALGSEAILFGDFIDPAV
;
A
#
# COMPACT_ATOMS: atom_id res chain seq x y z
N ARG A 1 4.40 10.06 11.72
CA ARG A 1 5.78 9.59 11.45
C ARG A 1 6.35 8.71 12.58
N LYS A 2 6.47 9.18 13.83
CA LYS A 2 7.13 8.40 14.92
C LYS A 2 6.51 7.02 15.24
N ILE A 3 5.18 6.89 15.30
CA ILE A 3 4.52 5.62 15.69
C ILE A 3 4.72 4.54 14.62
N PHE A 4 4.22 4.77 13.40
CA PHE A 4 4.33 3.80 12.31
C PHE A 4 5.78 3.56 11.88
N GLY A 5 6.64 4.60 11.93
CA GLY A 5 8.04 4.47 11.55
C GLY A 5 8.82 3.50 12.43
N THR A 6 8.63 3.53 13.76
CA THR A 6 9.35 2.61 14.67
C THR A 6 8.94 1.16 14.45
N ILE A 7 7.65 0.89 14.27
CA ILE A 7 7.13 -0.48 14.08
C ILE A 7 7.58 -1.02 12.72
N LEU A 8 7.47 -0.20 11.67
CA LEU A 8 7.88 -0.59 10.32
C LEU A 8 9.39 -0.82 10.23
N ALA A 9 10.20 0.03 10.87
CA ALA A 9 11.66 -0.16 10.92
C ALA A 9 12.04 -1.46 11.63
N PHE A 10 11.33 -1.83 12.69
CA PHE A 10 11.55 -3.12 13.37
C PHE A 10 11.20 -4.30 12.46
N TRP A 11 10.05 -4.25 11.77
CA TRP A 11 9.62 -5.32 10.88
C TRP A 11 10.54 -5.47 9.66
N LEU A 12 10.85 -4.36 8.96
CA LEU A 12 11.78 -4.36 7.83
C LEU A 12 13.23 -4.67 8.23
N GLY A 13 13.59 -4.48 9.50
CA GLY A 13 14.87 -4.94 10.04
C GLY A 13 15.05 -6.46 9.99
N ARG A 14 13.95 -7.21 9.85
CA ARG A 14 13.95 -8.67 9.66
C ARG A 14 14.09 -9.08 8.19
N THR A 15 14.10 -8.12 7.27
CA THR A 15 14.18 -8.33 5.82
C THR A 15 15.46 -7.67 5.30
N PRO A 16 16.59 -8.39 5.20
CA PRO A 16 17.89 -7.78 4.85
C PRO A 16 17.87 -6.98 3.55
N ASP A 17 17.15 -7.48 2.55
CA ASP A 17 17.07 -6.88 1.21
C ASP A 17 16.18 -5.63 1.15
N CYS A 18 15.30 -5.45 2.14
CA CYS A 18 14.30 -4.36 2.14
C CYS A 18 14.46 -3.36 3.29
N ALA A 19 15.40 -3.59 4.22
CA ALA A 19 15.61 -2.76 5.41
C ALA A 19 15.83 -1.26 5.09
N GLY A 20 16.44 -0.95 3.96
CA GLY A 20 16.71 0.43 3.51
C GLY A 20 15.49 1.23 3.08
N TYR A 21 14.35 0.58 2.80
CA TYR A 21 13.17 1.22 2.21
C TYR A 21 12.11 1.66 3.24
N TYR A 22 12.40 1.57 4.53
CA TYR A 22 11.40 1.88 5.56
C TYR A 22 10.88 3.32 5.47
N ASP A 23 11.75 4.29 5.18
CA ASP A 23 11.34 5.69 5.06
C ASP A 23 10.54 5.92 3.78
N ASN A 24 10.88 5.22 2.70
CA ASN A 24 10.18 5.25 1.42
C ASN A 24 8.74 4.75 1.60
N VAL A 25 8.54 3.58 2.24
CA VAL A 25 7.21 3.03 2.52
C VAL A 25 6.41 3.95 3.43
N LEU A 26 7.04 4.49 4.48
CA LEU A 26 6.37 5.40 5.40
C LEU A 26 5.93 6.70 4.71
N CYS A 27 6.82 7.34 3.95
CA CYS A 27 6.55 8.61 3.30
C CYS A 27 5.57 8.43 2.12
N SER A 28 5.74 7.41 1.28
CA SER A 28 4.82 7.14 0.17
C SER A 28 3.40 6.89 0.66
N THR A 29 3.22 6.14 1.76
CA THR A 29 1.89 5.88 2.34
C THR A 29 1.26 7.14 2.93
N LEU A 30 2.05 7.98 3.60
CA LEU A 30 1.57 9.27 4.13
C LEU A 30 1.16 10.24 3.03
N ASP A 31 1.91 10.26 1.93
CA ASP A 31 1.60 11.07 0.76
C ASP A 31 0.31 10.58 0.09
N VAL A 32 0.19 9.27 -0.18
CA VAL A 32 -1.04 8.66 -0.73
C VAL A 32 -2.25 9.04 0.13
N TYR A 33 -2.14 8.88 1.45
CA TYR A 33 -3.22 9.24 2.37
C TYR A 33 -3.55 10.74 2.32
N SER A 34 -2.54 11.60 2.28
CA SER A 34 -2.73 13.06 2.21
C SER A 34 -3.41 13.47 0.90
N THR A 35 -3.00 12.88 -0.23
CA THR A 35 -3.61 13.12 -1.54
C THR A 35 -5.06 12.64 -1.59
N ILE A 36 -5.37 11.45 -1.04
CA ILE A 36 -6.74 10.96 -0.92
C ILE A 36 -7.62 11.94 -0.14
N LEU A 37 -7.14 12.47 0.99
CA LEU A 37 -7.91 13.43 1.78
C LEU A 37 -8.18 14.75 1.05
N GLN A 38 -7.33 15.12 0.10
CA GLN A 38 -7.48 16.35 -0.68
C GLN A 38 -8.40 16.17 -1.90
N GLU A 39 -8.25 15.06 -2.61
CA GLU A 39 -8.93 14.83 -3.90
C GLU A 39 -10.27 14.09 -3.73
N LEU A 40 -10.37 13.16 -2.78
CA LEU A 40 -11.57 12.35 -2.55
C LEU A 40 -12.43 12.91 -1.42
N LEU A 41 -12.86 14.16 -1.59
CA LEU A 41 -13.74 14.82 -0.62
C LEU A 41 -15.14 14.20 -0.62
N PRO A 42 -15.79 14.05 0.54
CA PRO A 42 -17.14 13.55 0.62
C PRO A 42 -18.10 14.55 -0.05
N THR A 43 -18.79 14.08 -1.09
CA THR A 43 -19.87 14.82 -1.76
C THR A 43 -21.22 14.17 -1.43
N PRO A 44 -22.38 14.85 -1.66
CA PRO A 44 -23.68 14.22 -1.46
C PRO A 44 -23.89 12.92 -2.24
N ALA A 45 -23.21 12.74 -3.38
CA ALA A 45 -23.23 11.51 -4.16
C ALA A 45 -22.21 10.45 -3.66
N LYS A 46 -21.14 10.87 -2.99
CA LYS A 46 -20.03 10.03 -2.49
C LYS A 46 -19.80 10.21 -0.98
N THR A 47 -20.88 10.18 -0.19
CA THR A 47 -20.83 10.51 1.25
C THR A 47 -19.99 9.54 2.08
N HIS A 48 -19.80 8.30 1.60
CA HIS A 48 -19.01 7.26 2.24
C HIS A 48 -17.50 7.38 1.96
N TYR A 49 -17.04 8.40 1.22
CA TYR A 49 -15.61 8.69 1.01
C TYR A 49 -15.01 9.41 2.21
N THR A 50 -15.23 8.86 3.42
CA THR A 50 -14.68 9.39 4.67
C THR A 50 -13.44 8.60 5.05
N PHE A 51 -12.26 9.13 4.75
CA PHE A 51 -10.99 8.53 5.14
C PHE A 51 -10.48 9.16 6.44
N ASN A 52 -9.90 8.34 7.33
CA ASN A 52 -9.32 8.81 8.58
C ASN A 52 -8.05 8.01 8.94
N LEU A 53 -7.42 8.38 10.07
CA LEU A 53 -6.16 7.76 10.50
C LEU A 53 -6.25 6.25 10.74
N ARG A 54 -7.44 5.69 10.98
CA ARG A 54 -7.64 4.24 11.08
C ARG A 54 -7.36 3.54 9.76
N ASP A 55 -7.72 4.16 8.64
CA ASP A 55 -7.48 3.59 7.31
C ASP A 55 -5.97 3.53 7.06
N LEU A 56 -5.25 4.61 7.37
CA LEU A 56 -3.79 4.60 7.35
C LEU A 56 -3.20 3.49 8.24
N SER A 57 -3.72 3.29 9.46
CA SER A 57 -3.29 2.19 10.33
C SER A 57 -3.52 0.81 9.72
N LYS A 58 -4.63 0.61 8.97
CA LYS A 58 -4.93 -0.68 8.34
C LYS A 58 -3.93 -1.04 7.25
N VAL A 59 -3.44 -0.05 6.48
CA VAL A 59 -2.41 -0.29 5.46
C VAL A 59 -1.15 -0.86 6.11
N PHE A 60 -0.65 -0.19 7.15
CA PHE A 60 0.53 -0.68 7.88
C PHE A 60 0.27 -2.02 8.55
N GLN A 61 -0.91 -2.22 9.14
CA GLN A 61 -1.26 -3.50 9.75
C GLN A 61 -1.26 -4.64 8.71
N GLY A 62 -1.80 -4.42 7.52
CA GLY A 62 -1.80 -5.39 6.44
C GLY A 62 -0.38 -5.76 6.00
N VAL A 63 0.48 -4.77 5.80
CA VAL A 63 1.89 -4.99 5.47
C VAL A 63 2.60 -5.80 6.57
N LEU A 64 2.36 -5.45 7.84
CA LEU A 64 2.98 -6.11 8.99
C LEU A 64 2.44 -7.53 9.25
N MET A 65 1.28 -7.90 8.69
CA MET A 65 0.73 -9.25 8.79
C MET A 65 1.41 -10.24 7.85
N PHE A 66 2.08 -9.75 6.80
CA PHE A 66 2.89 -10.59 5.94
C PHE A 66 4.11 -11.12 6.72
N ASP A 67 4.55 -12.34 6.42
CA ASP A 67 5.74 -12.90 7.02
C ASP A 67 6.99 -12.19 6.46
N PRO A 68 7.76 -11.46 7.28
CA PRO A 68 8.94 -10.75 6.79
C PRO A 68 9.98 -11.70 6.21
N GLU A 69 10.10 -12.93 6.71
CA GLU A 69 11.10 -13.89 6.23
C GLU A 69 10.77 -14.42 4.82
N SER A 70 9.50 -14.35 4.44
CA SER A 70 9.01 -14.70 3.10
C SER A 70 9.17 -13.57 2.08
N LEU A 71 9.63 -12.37 2.49
CA LEU A 71 9.80 -11.22 1.60
C LEU A 71 11.13 -11.30 0.84
N THR A 72 11.06 -11.63 -0.45
CA THR A 72 12.21 -11.97 -1.31
C THR A 72 12.80 -10.78 -2.09
N GLY A 73 12.32 -9.56 -1.86
CA GLY A 73 12.93 -8.35 -2.39
C GLY A 73 11.98 -7.17 -2.59
N LEU A 74 12.51 -6.10 -3.20
CA LEU A 74 11.79 -4.83 -3.37
C LEU A 74 10.49 -4.99 -4.16
N ASN A 75 10.48 -5.76 -5.25
CA ASN A 75 9.29 -5.91 -6.08
C ASN A 75 8.14 -6.59 -5.33
N GLU A 76 8.44 -7.58 -4.50
CA GLU A 76 7.43 -8.25 -3.67
C GLU A 76 6.91 -7.30 -2.58
N MET A 77 7.79 -6.53 -1.94
CA MET A 77 7.40 -5.48 -1.00
C MET A 77 6.49 -4.43 -1.64
N LEU A 78 6.80 -4.00 -2.86
CA LEU A 78 5.99 -3.05 -3.61
C LEU A 78 4.62 -3.63 -3.99
N ARG A 79 4.56 -4.91 -4.38
CA ARG A 79 3.30 -5.61 -4.64
C ARG A 79 2.44 -5.70 -3.38
N LEU A 80 3.04 -6.07 -2.25
CA LEU A 80 2.35 -6.15 -0.96
C LEU A 80 1.80 -4.78 -0.54
N TRP A 81 2.65 -3.74 -0.60
CA TRP A 81 2.24 -2.38 -0.27
C TRP A 81 1.11 -1.87 -1.19
N TYR A 82 1.24 -2.09 -2.50
CA TYR A 82 0.22 -1.73 -3.47
C TYR A 82 -1.11 -2.45 -3.17
N HIS A 83 -1.06 -3.76 -2.92
CA HIS A 83 -2.23 -4.57 -2.56
C HIS A 83 -2.94 -4.02 -1.32
N GLU A 84 -2.21 -3.75 -0.24
CA GLU A 84 -2.82 -3.24 0.99
C GLU A 84 -3.40 -1.83 0.82
N CYS A 85 -2.78 -0.98 0.00
CA CYS A 85 -3.35 0.31 -0.39
C CYS A 85 -4.67 0.14 -1.15
N CYS A 86 -4.72 -0.76 -2.13
CA CYS A 86 -5.95 -1.07 -2.88
C CYS A 86 -7.07 -1.58 -1.96
N ARG A 87 -6.77 -2.58 -1.14
CA ARG A 87 -7.72 -3.18 -0.20
C ARG A 87 -8.31 -2.17 0.80
N VAL A 88 -7.50 -1.21 1.26
CA VAL A 88 -7.95 -0.23 2.25
C VAL A 88 -8.72 0.93 1.61
N PHE A 89 -8.24 1.43 0.47
CA PHE A 89 -8.76 2.65 -0.14
C PHE A 89 -9.60 2.38 -1.39
N GLN A 90 -9.07 1.61 -2.35
CA GLN A 90 -9.71 1.35 -3.65
C GLN A 90 -11.03 0.57 -3.52
N ASP A 91 -11.12 -0.38 -2.60
CA ASP A 91 -12.35 -1.18 -2.36
C ASP A 91 -13.55 -0.32 -1.97
N ARG A 92 -13.32 0.91 -1.48
CA ARG A 92 -14.36 1.87 -1.11
C ARG A 92 -14.76 2.81 -2.24
N LEU A 93 -14.04 2.78 -3.36
CA LEU A 93 -14.31 3.63 -4.53
C LEU A 93 -15.38 2.98 -5.40
N VAL A 94 -16.37 3.78 -5.80
CA VAL A 94 -17.55 3.32 -6.55
C VAL A 94 -17.36 3.52 -8.06
N ASN A 95 -16.74 4.63 -8.46
CA ASN A 95 -16.57 4.97 -9.86
C ASN A 95 -15.27 4.38 -10.41
N ASP A 96 -15.30 3.88 -11.64
CA ASP A 96 -14.11 3.38 -12.32
C ASP A 96 -13.08 4.50 -12.55
N GLU A 97 -13.54 5.74 -12.78
CA GLU A 97 -12.69 6.93 -12.89
C GLU A 97 -11.84 7.16 -11.61
N ASP A 98 -12.45 7.02 -10.43
CA ASP A 98 -11.73 7.19 -9.15
C ASP A 98 -10.75 6.02 -8.94
N ARG A 99 -11.12 4.81 -9.37
CA ARG A 99 -10.27 3.61 -9.26
C ARG A 99 -9.06 3.70 -10.18
N GLU A 100 -9.22 4.17 -11.41
CA GLU A 100 -8.14 4.42 -12.36
C GLU A 100 -7.23 5.55 -11.88
N TRP A 101 -7.81 6.63 -11.36
CA TRP A 101 -7.04 7.72 -10.74
C TRP A 101 -6.21 7.20 -9.56
N PHE A 102 -6.79 6.38 -8.68
CA PHE A 102 -6.09 5.84 -7.53
C PHE A 102 -4.96 4.86 -7.93
N ASP A 103 -5.19 4.00 -8.92
CA ASP A 103 -4.14 3.14 -9.48
C ASP A 103 -2.98 3.98 -10.05
N SER A 104 -3.29 5.02 -10.82
CA SER A 104 -2.31 5.95 -11.37
C SER A 104 -1.52 6.66 -10.27
N LEU A 105 -2.19 7.10 -9.19
CA LEU A 105 -1.54 7.67 -8.01
C LEU A 105 -0.53 6.69 -7.39
N LEU A 106 -0.92 5.44 -7.14
CA LEU A 106 -0.02 4.45 -6.56
C LEU A 106 1.20 4.18 -7.46
N ARG A 107 0.98 4.03 -8.78
CA ARG A 107 2.06 3.85 -9.76
C ARG A 107 3.03 5.03 -9.76
N THR A 108 2.51 6.25 -9.72
CA THR A 108 3.32 7.47 -9.64
C THR A 108 4.18 7.49 -8.37
N LYS A 109 3.59 7.10 -7.23
CA LYS A 109 4.32 7.03 -5.95
C LYS A 109 5.39 5.94 -5.94
N ILE A 110 5.19 4.84 -6.67
CA ILE A 110 6.22 3.81 -6.88
C ILE A 110 7.41 4.40 -7.65
N GLU A 111 7.16 5.13 -8.74
CA GLU A 111 8.22 5.78 -9.53
C GLU A 111 8.99 6.81 -8.69
N GLU A 112 8.27 7.70 -8.01
CA GLU A 112 8.85 8.80 -7.23
C GLU A 112 9.71 8.31 -6.05
N TYR A 113 9.21 7.35 -5.28
CA TYR A 113 9.87 6.94 -4.04
C TYR A 113 10.86 5.79 -4.25
N TYR A 114 10.72 4.96 -5.28
CA TYR A 114 11.54 3.75 -5.44
C TYR A 114 12.34 3.74 -6.73
N GLY A 115 12.17 4.73 -7.61
CA GLY A 115 12.94 4.86 -8.86
C GLY A 115 12.78 3.67 -9.80
N THR A 116 11.67 2.95 -9.69
CA THR A 116 11.40 1.70 -10.40
C THR A 116 10.18 1.85 -11.30
N ASN A 117 10.18 1.17 -12.44
CA ASN A 117 9.02 1.12 -13.32
C ASN A 117 7.87 0.33 -12.67
N PRO A 118 6.67 0.91 -12.46
CA PRO A 118 5.57 0.25 -11.79
C PRO A 118 5.09 -1.00 -12.52
N LYS A 119 5.20 -1.04 -13.86
CA LYS A 119 4.83 -2.24 -14.63
C LYS A 119 5.78 -3.40 -14.34
N GLU A 120 7.06 -3.12 -14.17
CA GLU A 120 8.06 -4.13 -13.84
C GLU A 120 7.93 -4.58 -12.37
N ALA A 121 7.74 -3.64 -11.44
CA ALA A 121 7.56 -3.94 -10.02
C ALA A 121 6.30 -4.78 -9.76
N LEU A 122 5.16 -4.34 -10.27
CA LEU A 122 3.87 -4.98 -10.04
C LEU A 122 3.70 -6.26 -10.86
N GLY A 123 4.36 -6.35 -12.02
CA GLY A 123 4.20 -7.46 -12.95
C GLY A 123 2.83 -7.45 -13.65
N SER A 124 2.57 -8.52 -14.41
CA SER A 124 1.33 -8.70 -15.20
C SER A 124 0.35 -9.68 -14.55
N GLU A 125 0.76 -10.36 -13.49
CA GLU A 125 -0.06 -11.36 -12.79
C GLU A 125 -0.98 -10.69 -11.77
N ALA A 126 -2.12 -11.34 -11.49
CA ALA A 126 -3.03 -10.85 -10.47
C ALA A 126 -2.32 -10.83 -9.11
N ILE A 127 -2.29 -9.65 -8.47
CA ILE A 127 -1.69 -9.48 -7.15
C ILE A 127 -2.69 -9.98 -6.12
N LEU A 128 -2.45 -11.16 -5.55
CA LEU A 128 -3.27 -11.74 -4.49
C LEU A 128 -2.40 -12.13 -3.31
N PHE A 129 -2.59 -11.46 -2.18
CA PHE A 129 -1.99 -11.84 -0.91
C PHE A 129 -3.08 -12.38 0.02
N GLY A 130 -3.06 -13.68 0.30
CA GLY A 130 -4.01 -14.36 1.17
C GLY A 130 -3.75 -15.85 1.30
N ASP A 131 -4.08 -16.41 2.45
CA ASP A 131 -3.96 -17.83 2.80
C ASP A 131 -5.17 -18.68 2.34
N PHE A 132 -6.26 -18.06 1.90
CA PHE A 132 -7.51 -18.70 1.50
C PHE A 132 -7.41 -19.75 0.37
N ILE A 133 -6.31 -19.76 -0.39
CA ILE A 133 -6.12 -20.64 -1.54
C ILE A 133 -5.37 -21.92 -1.17
N ASP A 134 -4.72 -21.99 -0.01
CA ASP A 134 -4.05 -23.21 0.43
C ASP A 134 -5.00 -24.09 1.26
N PRO A 135 -5.53 -25.20 0.71
CA PRO A 135 -6.38 -26.12 1.46
C PRO A 135 -5.61 -26.92 2.53
N ALA A 136 -4.29 -26.75 2.64
CA ALA A 136 -3.46 -27.44 3.63
C ALA A 136 -3.28 -26.68 4.96
N VAL A 137 -3.90 -25.50 5.11
CA VAL A 137 -4.05 -24.77 6.39
C VAL A 137 -5.48 -24.88 6.91
#